data_AF-A0A7S1BGZ4-F1
#
_entry.id   AF-A0A7S1BGZ4-F1
#
_cell.length_a   1.000
_cell.length_b   1.000
_cell.length_c   1.000
_cell.angle_alpha   90.00
_cell.angle_beta   90.00
_cell.angle_gamma   90.00
#
_symmetry.space_group_name_H-M   'P 1'
#
loop_
_entity.id
_entity.type
_entity.pdbx_description
1 polymer ?
#
loop_
_entity_poly.entity_id
_entity_poly.type
_entity_poly.pdbx_seq_one_letter_code
_entity_poly.pdbx_strand_id
1 'polypeptide(L)'
;MISLPSSLPTSVFAPVGSDSSSVALRLLSLLAEDNVDLQLHALTALLPHLDSAWHLVAERLPELEALAEDSSTSASSAAAAVASRVYFHLGEMMSALRLALRGGAGDWEDGGAYGECMRSAAVGLYVARSSGAATEGEEGEE
;
A
#
# COMPACT_ATOMS: atom_id res chain seq x y z
N MET A 1 6.17 -2.90 -69.20
CA MET A 1 6.62 -3.65 -68.01
C MET A 1 6.94 -2.61 -66.94
N ILE A 2 5.98 -2.02 -66.23
CA ILE A 2 5.10 -2.53 -65.16
C ILE A 2 5.89 -3.19 -64.02
N SER A 3 6.28 -2.38 -63.01
CA SER A 3 5.66 -2.33 -61.67
C SER A 3 6.67 -1.99 -60.58
N LEU A 4 6.37 -0.96 -59.79
CA LEU A 4 6.98 -0.74 -58.47
C LEU A 4 6.53 -1.85 -57.50
N PRO A 5 7.37 -2.29 -56.55
CA PRO A 5 6.89 -2.80 -55.28
C PRO A 5 6.74 -1.63 -54.29
N SER A 6 5.51 -1.14 -54.19
CA SER A 6 4.99 -0.48 -53.00
C SER A 6 4.81 -1.54 -51.93
N SER A 7 5.59 -1.50 -50.85
CA SER A 7 5.19 -2.07 -49.57
C SER A 7 6.05 -1.51 -48.45
N LEU A 8 5.55 -0.48 -47.77
CA LEU A 8 6.00 -0.14 -46.43
C LEU A 8 5.41 -1.20 -45.48
N PRO A 9 6.18 -1.72 -44.51
CA PRO A 9 5.66 -2.67 -43.56
C PRO A 9 4.56 -1.99 -42.73
N THR A 10 3.39 -2.63 -42.75
CA THR A 10 2.24 -2.37 -41.89
C THR A 10 2.75 -2.19 -40.46
N SER A 11 2.53 -1.00 -39.89
CA SER A 11 2.80 -0.73 -38.48
C SER A 11 2.01 -1.73 -37.67
N VAL A 12 2.72 -2.73 -37.14
CA VAL A 12 2.23 -3.66 -36.13
C VAL A 12 1.90 -2.81 -34.91
N PHE A 13 0.62 -2.44 -34.80
CA PHE A 13 0.05 -2.01 -33.53
C PHE A 13 0.14 -3.23 -32.60
N ALA A 14 1.19 -3.26 -31.79
CA ALA A 14 1.36 -4.25 -30.76
C ALA A 14 0.16 -4.17 -29.79
N PRO A 15 -0.37 -5.31 -29.31
CA PRO A 15 -1.36 -5.30 -28.26
C PRO A 15 -0.77 -4.58 -27.04
N VAL A 16 -1.48 -3.58 -26.54
CA VAL A 16 -1.16 -2.93 -25.27
C VAL A 16 -0.92 -4.02 -24.22
N GLY A 17 0.29 -4.03 -23.66
CA GLY A 17 0.66 -4.97 -22.61
C GLY A 17 -0.29 -4.79 -21.44
N SER A 18 -0.71 -5.90 -20.84
CA SER A 18 -1.35 -5.92 -19.52
C SER A 18 -0.35 -5.53 -18.43
N ASP A 19 0.21 -4.33 -18.51
CA ASP A 19 1.18 -3.83 -17.55
C ASP A 19 0.47 -3.62 -16.21
N SER A 20 0.96 -4.24 -15.13
CA SER A 20 0.41 -4.05 -13.77
C SER A 20 0.34 -2.57 -13.37
N SER A 21 1.20 -1.72 -13.95
CA SER A 21 1.15 -0.26 -13.82
C SER A 21 -0.13 0.36 -14.41
N SER A 22 -0.58 -0.08 -15.60
CA SER A 22 -1.83 0.39 -16.21
C SER A 22 -3.06 -0.05 -15.41
N VAL A 23 -3.01 -1.26 -14.84
CA VAL A 23 -4.06 -1.77 -13.94
C VAL A 23 -4.11 -0.94 -12.66
N ALA A 24 -2.95 -0.64 -12.05
CA ALA A 24 -2.87 0.20 -10.86
C ALA A 24 -3.43 1.61 -11.12
N LEU A 25 -3.13 2.23 -12.26
CA LEU A 25 -3.69 3.54 -12.62
C LEU A 25 -5.21 3.50 -12.79
N ARG A 26 -5.76 2.44 -13.38
CA ARG A 26 -7.22 2.23 -13.47
C ARG A 26 -7.86 2.09 -12.09
N LEU A 27 -7.22 1.35 -11.18
CA LEU A 27 -7.71 1.18 -9.81
C LEU A 27 -7.63 2.48 -9.00
N LEU A 28 -6.55 3.26 -9.16
CA LEU A 28 -6.42 4.59 -8.56
C LEU A 28 -7.47 5.57 -9.10
N SER A 29 -7.81 5.49 -10.39
CA SER A 29 -8.91 6.28 -10.96
C SER A 29 -10.27 5.90 -10.36
N LEU A 30 -10.46 4.65 -9.93
CA LEU A 30 -11.68 4.20 -9.25
C LEU A 30 -11.72 4.70 -7.80
N LEU A 31 -10.56 4.94 -7.18
CA LEU A 31 -10.44 5.48 -5.83
C LEU A 31 -10.85 6.96 -5.75
N ALA A 32 -10.76 7.69 -6.87
CA ALA A 32 -11.20 9.08 -6.98
C ALA A 32 -12.73 9.25 -6.99
N GLU A 33 -13.49 8.15 -7.09
CA GLU A 33 -14.96 8.16 -7.04
C GLU A 33 -15.46 8.12 -5.58
N ASP A 34 -16.55 8.83 -5.28
CA ASP A 34 -17.11 8.97 -3.91
C ASP A 34 -17.86 7.73 -3.38
N ASN A 35 -17.70 6.57 -4.01
CA ASN A 35 -18.44 5.36 -3.64
C ASN A 35 -17.59 4.41 -2.78
N VAL A 36 -18.00 4.18 -1.54
CA VAL A 36 -17.27 3.36 -0.54
C VAL A 36 -17.06 1.92 -1.00
N ASP A 37 -18.05 1.30 -1.65
CA ASP A 37 -17.94 -0.08 -2.14
C ASP A 37 -16.93 -0.18 -3.30
N LEU A 38 -16.90 0.83 -4.19
CA LEU A 38 -15.90 0.91 -5.26
C LEU A 38 -14.50 1.15 -4.71
N GLN A 39 -14.35 2.04 -3.71
CA GLN A 39 -13.07 2.29 -3.07
C GLN A 39 -12.52 1.02 -2.39
N LEU A 40 -13.36 0.29 -1.66
CA LEU A 40 -12.96 -0.98 -1.04
C LEU A 40 -12.52 -2.00 -2.11
N HIS A 41 -13.29 -2.13 -3.19
CA HIS A 41 -12.94 -3.02 -4.29
C HIS A 41 -11.61 -2.61 -4.95
N ALA A 42 -11.42 -1.32 -5.20
CA ALA A 42 -10.19 -0.77 -5.78
C ALA A 42 -8.97 -1.10 -4.90
N LEU A 43 -9.06 -0.84 -3.60
CA LEU A 43 -7.98 -1.06 -2.64
C LEU A 43 -7.62 -2.55 -2.53
N THR A 44 -8.63 -3.41 -2.43
CA THR A 44 -8.42 -4.87 -2.32
C THR A 44 -7.78 -5.44 -3.60
N ALA A 45 -8.21 -4.95 -4.76
CA ALA A 45 -7.63 -5.34 -6.05
C ALA A 45 -6.21 -4.78 -6.26
N LEU A 46 -5.84 -3.69 -5.56
CA LEU A 46 -4.54 -3.04 -5.69
C LEU A 46 -3.44 -3.75 -4.89
N LEU A 47 -3.76 -4.34 -3.73
CA LEU A 47 -2.81 -5.04 -2.84
C LEU A 47 -1.84 -6.00 -3.56
N PRO A 48 -2.28 -6.92 -4.45
CA PRO A 48 -1.35 -7.84 -5.11
C PRO A 48 -0.41 -7.16 -6.13
N HIS A 49 -0.77 -6.00 -6.64
CA HIS A 49 0.03 -5.25 -7.62
C HIS A 49 0.89 -4.17 -6.98
N LEU A 50 0.69 -3.91 -5.68
CA LEU A 50 1.27 -2.78 -4.97
C LEU A 50 2.79 -2.81 -4.95
N ASP A 51 3.41 -3.99 -4.83
CA ASP A 51 4.88 -4.12 -4.81
C ASP A 51 5.52 -3.67 -6.14
N SER A 52 4.78 -3.69 -7.26
CA SER A 52 5.23 -3.16 -8.55
C SER A 52 4.83 -1.70 -8.81
N ALA A 53 3.75 -1.25 -8.18
CA ALA A 53 3.13 0.05 -8.44
C ALA A 53 3.24 1.05 -7.27
N TRP A 54 4.03 0.75 -6.24
CA TRP A 54 4.15 1.56 -5.02
C TRP A 54 4.47 3.03 -5.32
N HIS A 55 5.32 3.29 -6.32
CA HIS A 55 5.72 4.63 -6.76
C HIS A 55 4.54 5.47 -7.27
N LEU A 56 3.55 4.86 -7.92
CA LEU A 56 2.35 5.55 -8.41
C LEU A 56 1.36 5.83 -7.28
N VAL A 57 1.23 4.88 -6.37
CA VAL A 57 0.34 5.00 -5.20
C VAL A 57 0.89 6.03 -4.21
N ALA A 58 2.21 6.18 -4.12
CA ALA A 58 2.87 7.16 -3.27
C ALA A 58 2.48 8.61 -3.59
N GLU A 59 2.11 8.94 -4.82
CA GLU A 59 1.63 10.29 -5.18
C GLU A 59 0.26 10.62 -4.56
N ARG A 60 -0.53 9.59 -4.23
CA ARG A 60 -1.89 9.71 -3.65
C ARG A 60 -1.95 9.27 -2.19
N LEU A 61 -0.79 9.13 -1.53
CA LEU A 61 -0.69 8.76 -0.13
C LEU A 61 -1.54 9.62 0.81
N PRO A 62 -1.60 10.96 0.66
CA PRO A 62 -2.40 11.81 1.55
C PRO A 62 -3.90 11.50 1.51
N GLU A 63 -4.41 11.09 0.35
CA GLU A 63 -5.82 10.72 0.18
C GLU A 63 -6.10 9.36 0.82
N LEU A 64 -5.16 8.42 0.71
CA LEU A 64 -5.25 7.13 1.39
C LEU A 64 -5.20 7.28 2.91
N GLU A 65 -4.39 8.21 3.42
CA GLU A 65 -4.35 8.52 4.85
C GLU A 65 -5.65 9.14 5.33
N ALA A 66 -6.21 10.10 4.59
CA ALA A 66 -7.52 10.67 4.91
C ALA A 66 -8.62 9.60 4.94
N LEU A 67 -8.61 8.66 3.99
CA LEU A 67 -9.55 7.54 3.95
C LEU A 67 -9.31 6.52 5.08
N ALA A 68 -8.05 6.29 5.47
CA ALA A 68 -7.70 5.44 6.61
C ALA A 68 -8.08 6.08 7.96
N GLU A 69 -8.18 7.40 8.04
CA GLU A 69 -8.64 8.12 9.23
C GLU A 69 -10.16 8.16 9.36
N ASP A 70 -10.89 8.05 8.26
CA ASP A 70 -12.34 7.99 8.27
C ASP A 70 -12.85 6.62 8.75
N SER A 71 -13.04 6.50 10.06
CA SER A 71 -13.56 5.29 10.73
C SER A 71 -14.98 4.88 10.32
N SER A 72 -15.68 5.69 9.52
CA SER A 72 -17.06 5.41 9.10
C SER A 72 -17.16 4.42 7.94
N THR A 73 -16.06 4.22 7.20
CA THR A 73 -16.05 3.41 5.98
C THR A 73 -15.44 2.03 6.21
N SER A 74 -16.06 1.00 5.64
CA SER A 74 -15.46 -0.34 5.57
C SER A 74 -14.15 -0.36 4.76
N ALA A 75 -13.88 0.70 3.98
CA ALA A 75 -12.67 0.89 3.20
C ALA A 75 -11.47 1.36 4.04
N SER A 76 -11.69 1.90 5.24
CA SER A 76 -10.63 2.43 6.13
C SER A 76 -9.52 1.41 6.43
N SER A 77 -9.89 0.17 6.75
CA SER A 77 -8.93 -0.91 7.02
C SER A 77 -8.08 -1.24 5.79
N ALA A 78 -8.70 -1.33 4.61
CA ALA A 78 -8.00 -1.59 3.36
C ALA A 78 -7.10 -0.41 2.94
N ALA A 79 -7.55 0.82 3.17
CA ALA A 79 -6.77 2.03 2.90
C ALA A 79 -5.52 2.09 3.79
N ALA A 80 -5.68 1.78 5.08
CA ALA A 80 -4.58 1.70 6.03
C ALA A 80 -3.56 0.60 5.64
N ALA A 81 -4.02 -0.57 5.19
CA ALA A 81 -3.17 -1.64 4.69
C ALA A 81 -2.34 -1.19 3.46
N VAL A 82 -3.01 -0.62 2.44
CA VAL A 82 -2.35 -0.07 1.24
C VAL A 82 -1.32 1.00 1.62
N ALA A 83 -1.70 1.97 2.45
CA ALA A 83 -0.80 3.05 2.88
C ALA A 83 0.41 2.50 3.66
N SER A 84 0.20 1.55 4.58
CA SER A 84 1.28 0.93 5.35
C SER A 84 2.34 0.27 4.48
N ARG A 85 1.90 -0.41 3.41
CA ARG A 85 2.79 -1.12 2.50
C ARG A 85 3.52 -0.19 1.54
N VAL A 86 2.92 0.95 1.18
CA VAL A 86 3.66 2.01 0.47
C VAL A 86 4.72 2.64 1.37
N TYR A 87 4.39 2.96 2.63
CA TYR A 87 5.37 3.47 3.58
C TYR A 87 6.54 2.51 3.84
N PHE A 88 6.27 1.20 3.81
CA PHE A 88 7.32 0.19 3.86
C PHE A 88 8.31 0.32 2.69
N HIS A 89 7.80 0.49 1.46
CA HIS A 89 8.66 0.73 0.28
C HIS A 89 9.39 2.08 0.32
N LEU A 90 8.83 3.08 1.00
CA LEU A 90 9.49 4.37 1.25
C LEU A 90 10.56 4.31 2.35
N GLY A 91 10.64 3.22 3.12
CA GLY A 91 11.58 3.06 4.24
C GLY A 91 11.11 3.68 5.56
N GLU A 92 9.88 4.21 5.61
CA GLU A 92 9.29 4.83 6.80
C GLU A 92 8.61 3.79 7.68
N MET A 93 9.42 3.02 8.40
CA MET A 93 8.98 1.86 9.19
C MET A 93 7.93 2.21 10.26
N MET A 94 8.06 3.35 10.93
CA MET A 94 7.15 3.73 12.01
C MET A 94 5.76 4.09 11.50
N SER A 95 5.70 4.87 10.41
CA SER A 95 4.45 5.21 9.74
C SER A 95 3.78 3.97 9.16
N ALA A 96 4.58 3.08 8.55
CA ALA A 96 4.11 1.79 8.07
C ALA A 96 3.47 0.97 9.20
N LEU A 97 4.17 0.79 10.33
CA LEU A 97 3.65 0.01 11.44
C LEU A 97 2.39 0.62 12.06
N ARG A 98 2.34 1.94 12.25
CA ARG A 98 1.16 2.64 12.79
C ARG A 98 -0.08 2.39 11.93
N LEU A 99 0.07 2.45 10.61
CA LEU A 99 -1.01 2.18 9.67
C LEU A 99 -1.34 0.69 9.56
N ALA A 100 -0.36 -0.19 9.63
CA ALA A 100 -0.58 -1.65 9.65
C ALA A 100 -1.42 -2.06 10.88
N LEU A 101 -1.12 -1.49 12.05
CA LEU A 101 -1.89 -1.72 13.28
C LEU A 101 -3.31 -1.15 13.18
N ARG A 102 -3.52 -0.05 12.43
CA ARG A 102 -4.85 0.50 12.13
C ARG A 102 -5.65 -0.41 11.20
N GLY A 103 -5.00 -0.95 10.17
CA GLY A 103 -5.61 -1.83 9.18
C GLY A 103 -6.04 -3.19 9.74
N GLY A 104 -5.49 -3.59 10.89
CA GLY A 104 -5.76 -4.86 11.54
C GLY A 104 -4.73 -5.93 11.16
N ALA A 105 -4.83 -7.10 11.82
CA ALA A 105 -3.82 -8.15 11.67
C ALA A 105 -3.83 -8.85 10.30
N GLY A 106 -4.94 -8.80 9.55
CA GLY A 106 -5.18 -9.68 8.40
C GLY A 106 -4.22 -9.52 7.21
N ASP A 107 -3.64 -8.34 7.00
CA ASP A 107 -2.84 -8.06 5.79
C ASP A 107 -1.34 -8.42 5.93
N TRP A 108 -0.80 -8.43 7.15
CA TRP A 108 0.62 -8.67 7.44
C TRP A 108 0.90 -9.96 8.21
N GLU A 109 -0.14 -10.75 8.50
CA GLU A 109 -0.01 -12.14 8.93
C GLU A 109 0.67 -13.00 7.86
N ASP A 110 0.60 -12.59 6.60
CA ASP A 110 1.19 -13.31 5.48
C ASP A 110 2.71 -13.45 5.63
N GLY A 111 3.26 -14.58 5.18
CA GLY A 111 4.66 -14.98 5.37
C GLY A 111 5.68 -14.18 4.56
N GLY A 112 5.30 -13.02 4.01
CA GLY A 112 6.13 -12.19 3.16
C GLY A 112 7.18 -11.38 3.93
N ALA A 113 8.14 -10.82 3.19
CA ALA A 113 9.17 -9.94 3.75
C ALA A 113 8.58 -8.73 4.50
N TYR A 114 7.45 -8.20 4.02
CA TYR A 114 6.69 -7.15 4.68
C TYR A 114 6.19 -7.60 6.07
N GLY A 115 5.48 -8.73 6.14
CA GLY A 115 4.89 -9.24 7.39
C GLY A 115 5.92 -9.58 8.44
N GLU A 116 7.03 -10.20 8.04
CA GLU A 116 8.13 -10.52 8.96
C GLU A 116 8.81 -9.26 9.52
N CYS A 117 9.02 -8.25 8.67
CA CYS A 117 9.60 -6.99 9.09
C CYS A 117 8.66 -6.23 10.05
N MET A 118 7.37 -6.18 9.75
CA MET A 118 6.36 -5.58 10.63
C MET A 118 6.28 -6.30 11.99
N ARG A 119 6.27 -7.64 12.00
CA ARG A 119 6.34 -8.45 13.23
C ARG A 119 7.56 -8.10 14.06
N SER A 120 8.74 -8.13 13.45
CA SER A 120 10.00 -7.84 14.12
C SER A 120 10.02 -6.42 14.70
N ALA A 121 9.54 -5.43 13.93
CA ALA A 121 9.43 -4.04 14.38
C ALA A 121 8.44 -3.88 15.54
N ALA A 122 7.27 -4.53 15.48
CA ALA A 122 6.27 -4.51 16.54
C ALA A 122 6.82 -5.10 17.86
N VAL A 123 7.49 -6.25 17.77
CA VAL A 123 8.13 -6.89 18.92
C VAL A 123 9.24 -6.00 19.47
N GLY A 124 10.09 -5.43 18.61
CA GLY A 124 11.17 -4.53 19.01
C GLY A 124 10.66 -3.30 19.78
N LEU A 125 9.58 -2.68 19.30
CA LEU A 125 8.97 -1.54 19.98
C LEU A 125 8.29 -1.92 21.30
N TYR A 126 7.65 -3.08 21.35
CA TYR A 126 7.08 -3.59 22.58
C TYR A 126 8.16 -3.81 23.65
N VAL A 127 9.27 -4.46 23.29
CA VAL A 127 10.40 -4.68 24.19
C VAL A 127 10.97 -3.36 24.66
N ALA A 128 11.25 -2.42 23.76
CA ALA A 128 11.76 -1.10 24.11
C ALA A 128 10.83 -0.35 25.08
N ARG A 129 9.52 -0.40 24.84
CA ARG A 129 8.50 0.19 25.73
C ARG A 129 8.47 -0.49 27.10
N SER A 130 8.60 -1.82 27.14
CA SER A 130 8.57 -2.59 28.39
C SER A 130 9.81 -2.35 29.26
N SER A 131 10.98 -2.16 28.63
CA SER A 131 12.22 -1.86 29.34
C SER A 131 12.28 -0.41 29.83
N GLY A 132 11.71 0.54 29.08
CA GLY A 132 11.60 1.94 29.52
C GLY A 132 10.61 2.15 30.68
N ALA A 133 9.53 1.37 30.75
CA ALA A 133 8.58 1.41 31.86
C ALA A 133 9.15 0.85 33.17
N ALA A 134 10.22 0.05 33.12
CA ALA A 134 10.87 -0.51 34.30
C ALA A 134 11.80 0.48 35.03
N THR A 135 12.16 1.60 34.39
CA THR A 135 13.10 2.59 34.96
C THR A 135 12.42 3.79 35.61
N GLU A 136 11.09 3.91 35.51
CA GLU A 136 10.33 5.04 36.05
C GLU A 136 9.64 4.72 37.40
N GLY A 137 9.96 3.57 38.02
CA GLY A 137 9.34 3.10 39.27
C GLY A 137 10.15 3.30 40.56
N GLU A 138 11.30 3.97 40.51
CA GLU A 138 12.24 4.10 41.64
C GLU A 138 12.60 5.57 41.98
N GLU A 139 11.64 6.49 41.97
CA GLU A 139 11.84 7.82 42.57
C GLU A 139 10.60 8.25 43.36
N GLY A 140 10.61 8.01 44.67
CA GLY A 140 9.68 8.64 45.60
C GLY A 140 9.28 7.78 46.79
N GLU A 141 10.10 7.81 47.84
CA GLU A 141 9.62 7.95 49.23
C GLU A 141 10.86 8.19 50.12
N GLU A 142 11.12 9.48 50.40
CA GLU A 142 11.87 9.93 51.59
C GLU A 142 10.96 9.91 52.83
#